data_AF-A0A4Y7L2G1-F1
#
_entry.id   AF-A0A4Y7L2G1-F1
#
_cell.length_a   1.000
_cell.length_b   1.000
_cell.length_c   1.000
_cell.angle_alpha   90.00
_cell.angle_beta   90.00
_cell.angle_gamma   90.00
#
_symmetry.space_group_name_H-M   'P 1'
#
loop_
_entity.id
_entity.type
_entity.pdbx_description
1 polymer ?
#
loop_
_entity_poly.entity_id
_entity_poly.type
_entity_poly.pdbx_seq_one_letter_code
_entity_poly.pdbx_strand_id
1 'polypeptide(L)'
;MLYLAMVVASSFCRVPSINSQILRLHAILPALKLPCSSSPISPSIPKKLPKISLLHNKPLNTIISRKYSSSSSSAMESPPEGYRRNVGICLVNSSNEVFSASRLDIPSAWQMPQGGIDEGEDPRAAAVRELSEETGVKSVEVIAEVPYWLTYDFPPPVREKLNKRWGTDYKGQAQKWFLLKLIGKDEEINLLGDGTEKPEFGEWLWMTPQQVVERAVEFKKPVYEEVLKAFAPHLQSDSAEPKL
;
A
#
# COMPACT_ATOMS: atom_id res chain seq x y z
N MET A 1 67.29 4.36 -31.09
CA MET A 1 65.89 4.77 -30.85
C MET A 1 65.03 3.52 -30.85
N LEU A 2 64.68 3.00 -29.66
CA LEU A 2 63.79 1.85 -29.51
C LEU A 2 62.41 2.33 -29.03
N TYR A 3 61.38 1.87 -29.73
CA TYR A 3 59.97 1.97 -29.40
C TYR A 3 59.59 0.83 -28.44
N LEU A 4 58.88 1.11 -27.33
CA LEU A 4 58.09 0.07 -26.65
C LEU A 4 56.90 0.65 -25.86
N ALA A 5 55.72 0.20 -26.28
CA ALA A 5 54.38 0.12 -25.68
C ALA A 5 54.08 0.72 -24.29
N MET A 6 53.02 1.53 -24.21
CA MET A 6 52.21 1.73 -22.99
C MET A 6 50.95 0.87 -23.05
N VAL A 7 50.83 -0.03 -22.08
CA VAL A 7 49.68 -0.91 -21.83
C VAL A 7 48.64 -0.19 -20.96
N VAL A 8 47.37 -0.43 -21.32
CA VAL A 8 46.13 -0.02 -20.64
C VAL A 8 46.03 -0.68 -19.26
N ALA A 9 45.69 0.10 -18.23
CA ALA A 9 45.26 -0.43 -16.93
C ALA A 9 43.90 0.14 -16.55
N SER A 10 42.87 -0.70 -16.71
CA SER A 10 41.51 -0.52 -16.22
C SER A 10 41.50 -0.52 -14.68
N SER A 11 40.95 0.53 -14.07
CA SER A 11 40.63 0.52 -12.64
C SER A 11 39.13 0.26 -12.46
N PHE A 12 38.83 -0.97 -12.04
CA PHE A 12 37.53 -1.38 -11.52
C PHE A 12 37.26 -0.65 -10.20
N CYS A 13 36.23 0.19 -10.14
CA CYS A 13 35.68 0.67 -8.86
C CYS A 13 34.70 -0.35 -8.29
N ARG A 14 34.93 -0.66 -7.03
CA ARG A 14 34.39 -1.78 -6.25
C ARG A 14 33.17 -1.32 -5.46
N VAL A 15 32.09 -2.10 -5.50
CA VAL A 15 30.89 -1.97 -4.66
C VAL A 15 31.24 -2.28 -3.19
N PRO A 16 30.78 -1.50 -2.20
CA PRO A 16 30.83 -1.93 -0.81
C PRO A 16 29.57 -2.71 -0.40
N SER A 17 29.80 -3.95 0.00
CA SER A 17 28.92 -4.80 0.81
C SER A 17 28.88 -4.27 2.25
N ILE A 18 27.70 -4.18 2.86
CA ILE A 18 27.55 -3.90 4.30
C ILE A 18 26.86 -5.10 4.97
N ASN A 19 27.59 -5.58 5.98
CA ASN A 19 27.37 -6.78 6.75
C ASN A 19 26.22 -6.66 7.76
N SER A 20 25.56 -7.81 7.93
CA SER A 20 24.83 -8.25 9.13
C SER A 20 25.70 -8.16 10.38
N GLN A 21 25.25 -7.46 11.42
CA GLN A 21 25.64 -7.72 12.81
C GLN A 21 24.46 -7.54 13.77
N ILE A 22 24.00 -8.69 14.24
CA ILE A 22 23.22 -8.91 15.45
C ILE A 22 24.11 -8.57 16.66
N LEU A 23 23.68 -7.67 17.54
CA LEU A 23 24.23 -7.59 18.90
C LEU A 23 23.12 -7.67 19.95
N ARG A 24 23.28 -8.68 20.80
CA ARG A 24 22.56 -8.91 22.07
C ARG A 24 22.94 -7.82 23.08
N LEU A 25 21.97 -7.28 23.82
CA LEU A 25 22.23 -6.71 25.14
C LEU A 25 21.20 -7.23 26.14
N HIS A 26 21.69 -7.87 27.20
CA HIS A 26 20.96 -8.31 28.38
C HIS A 26 21.07 -7.25 29.49
N ALA A 27 19.93 -7.06 30.19
CA ALA A 27 19.74 -6.70 31.60
C ALA A 27 20.28 -5.35 32.13
N ILE A 28 19.40 -4.59 32.80
CA ILE A 28 19.45 -4.25 34.24
C ILE A 28 18.07 -3.69 34.66
N LEU A 29 17.45 -4.35 35.64
CA LEU A 29 16.27 -3.90 36.40
C LEU A 29 16.73 -3.16 37.67
N PRO A 30 15.87 -2.30 38.24
CA PRO A 30 15.74 -2.29 39.70
C PRO A 30 14.29 -2.55 40.14
N ALA A 31 14.18 -3.42 41.14
CA ALA A 31 12.99 -3.71 41.92
C ALA A 31 12.63 -2.53 42.84
N LEU A 32 11.35 -2.37 43.17
CA LEU A 32 10.87 -1.99 44.52
C LEU A 32 9.33 -2.12 44.66
N LYS A 33 8.95 -3.09 45.51
CA LYS A 33 7.87 -3.17 46.52
C LYS A 33 6.38 -2.88 46.17
N LEU A 34 5.60 -3.95 46.33
CA LEU A 34 4.18 -3.97 46.73
C LEU A 34 4.02 -3.83 48.25
N PRO A 35 2.79 -3.52 48.73
CA PRO A 35 2.20 -4.39 49.75
C PRO A 35 0.76 -4.86 49.43
N CYS A 36 0.46 -6.05 49.96
CA CYS A 36 -0.77 -6.84 49.90
C CYS A 36 -2.03 -6.19 50.53
N SER A 37 -3.21 -6.58 50.05
CA SER A 37 -4.28 -7.14 50.92
C SER A 37 -5.36 -7.92 50.15
N SER A 38 -5.43 -9.23 50.43
CA SER A 38 -6.61 -10.10 50.66
C SER A 38 -7.82 -10.18 49.70
N SER A 39 -7.85 -11.27 48.91
CA SER A 39 -8.81 -12.41 48.92
C SER A 39 -10.31 -12.22 48.49
N PRO A 40 -11.12 -13.29 48.28
CA PRO A 40 -11.33 -13.90 46.95
C PRO A 40 -12.81 -14.26 46.62
N ILE A 41 -13.27 -14.16 45.36
CA ILE A 41 -14.53 -14.82 44.93
C ILE A 41 -14.46 -15.32 43.46
N SER A 42 -14.44 -16.64 43.29
CA SER A 42 -14.91 -17.42 42.10
C SER A 42 -16.36 -17.88 42.37
N PRO A 43 -17.17 -18.47 41.45
CA PRO A 43 -16.88 -19.18 40.18
C PRO A 43 -17.80 -18.69 39.01
N SER A 44 -17.86 -19.18 37.76
CA SER A 44 -18.04 -20.55 37.25
C SER A 44 -18.13 -20.56 35.71
N ILE A 45 -17.65 -21.65 35.10
CA ILE A 45 -17.74 -22.03 33.66
C ILE A 45 -18.96 -22.97 33.44
N PRO A 46 -19.58 -22.97 32.25
CA PRO A 46 -19.85 -24.24 31.53
C PRO A 46 -19.48 -24.15 30.03
N LYS A 47 -18.64 -25.03 29.46
CA LYS A 47 -18.93 -26.37 28.87
C LYS A 47 -20.04 -26.42 27.80
N LYS A 48 -19.68 -26.49 26.50
CA LYS A 48 -19.84 -27.67 25.58
C LYS A 48 -19.81 -27.28 24.09
N LEU A 49 -18.98 -28.00 23.32
CA LEU A 49 -19.16 -28.26 21.89
C LEU A 49 -20.21 -29.36 21.67
N PRO A 50 -20.86 -29.43 20.49
CA PRO A 50 -21.36 -30.68 19.95
C PRO A 50 -20.43 -31.24 18.85
N LYS A 51 -20.12 -32.54 18.96
CA LYS A 51 -19.71 -33.42 17.85
C LYS A 51 -20.97 -33.91 17.15
N ILE A 52 -21.04 -33.84 15.82
CA ILE A 52 -21.88 -34.74 15.02
C ILE A 52 -21.05 -35.27 13.84
N SER A 53 -21.30 -36.54 13.55
CA SER A 53 -20.53 -37.57 12.88
C SER A 53 -20.45 -37.52 11.35
N LEU A 54 -19.38 -38.13 10.83
CA LEU A 54 -19.19 -38.56 9.45
C LEU A 54 -20.30 -39.49 8.94
N LEU A 55 -20.72 -39.30 7.68
CA LEU A 55 -21.15 -40.36 6.78
C LEU A 55 -20.56 -40.15 5.38
N HIS A 56 -20.41 -41.26 4.68
CA HIS A 56 -19.46 -41.56 3.60
C HIS A 56 -19.90 -41.14 2.18
N ASN A 57 -18.87 -40.82 1.37
CA ASN A 57 -18.59 -41.12 -0.05
C ASN A 57 -19.71 -41.06 -1.14
N LYS A 58 -19.55 -40.19 -2.14
CA LYS A 58 -18.98 -40.48 -3.51
C LYS A 58 -19.14 -39.27 -4.47
N PRO A 59 -18.38 -39.21 -5.58
CA PRO A 59 -18.01 -37.96 -6.23
C PRO A 59 -18.93 -37.57 -7.40
N LEU A 60 -19.11 -36.27 -7.60
CA LEU A 60 -19.45 -35.73 -8.92
C LEU A 60 -18.42 -34.66 -9.30
N ASN A 61 -17.60 -35.00 -10.29
CA ASN A 61 -16.89 -34.03 -11.10
C ASN A 61 -17.94 -33.20 -11.85
N THR A 62 -18.11 -31.95 -11.46
CA THR A 62 -18.78 -30.95 -12.29
C THR A 62 -17.82 -29.80 -12.48
N ILE A 63 -17.33 -29.70 -13.71
CA ILE A 63 -16.58 -28.55 -14.23
C ILE A 63 -17.52 -27.35 -14.14
N ILE A 64 -17.35 -26.52 -13.11
CA ILE A 64 -17.97 -25.20 -13.07
C ILE A 64 -16.85 -24.20 -13.30
N SER A 65 -16.71 -23.81 -14.56
CA SER A 65 -16.07 -22.56 -14.94
C SER A 65 -16.86 -21.41 -14.31
N ARG A 66 -16.52 -21.02 -13.08
CA ARG A 66 -16.98 -19.76 -12.51
C ARG A 66 -16.16 -18.67 -13.17
N LYS A 67 -16.75 -18.07 -14.20
CA LYS A 67 -16.42 -16.73 -14.66
C LYS A 67 -16.41 -15.82 -13.43
N TYR A 68 -15.23 -15.37 -13.01
CA TYR A 68 -15.11 -14.20 -12.16
C TYR A 68 -15.74 -13.04 -12.96
N SER A 69 -16.88 -12.53 -12.49
CA SER A 69 -17.50 -11.35 -13.06
C SER A 69 -16.55 -10.18 -12.87
N SER A 70 -16.16 -9.55 -13.98
CA SER A 70 -15.37 -8.33 -14.03
C SER A 70 -16.04 -7.23 -13.20
N SER A 71 -15.41 -6.86 -12.08
CA SER A 71 -15.79 -5.73 -11.23
C SER A 71 -15.60 -4.42 -12.01
N SER A 72 -16.68 -3.82 -12.52
CA SER A 72 -16.64 -2.48 -13.11
C SER A 72 -16.56 -1.42 -12.02
N SER A 73 -15.50 -0.62 -12.00
CA SER A 73 -15.41 0.59 -11.18
C SER A 73 -16.43 1.62 -11.66
N SER A 74 -17.48 1.91 -10.89
CA SER A 74 -18.44 2.97 -11.23
C SER A 74 -17.98 4.31 -10.65
N ALA A 75 -17.69 5.28 -11.50
CA ALA A 75 -17.41 6.67 -11.14
C ALA A 75 -18.66 7.34 -10.52
N MET A 76 -18.54 7.92 -9.32
CA MET A 76 -19.64 8.57 -8.58
C MET A 76 -19.24 9.95 -8.01
N GLU A 77 -20.18 10.89 -7.90
CA GLU A 77 -19.90 12.24 -7.34
C GLU A 77 -19.65 12.21 -5.82
N SER A 78 -20.26 11.25 -5.12
CA SER A 78 -20.13 11.06 -3.67
C SER A 78 -19.84 9.59 -3.34
N PRO A 79 -19.18 9.28 -2.21
CA PRO A 79 -18.90 7.90 -1.83
C PRO A 79 -20.22 7.15 -1.54
N PRO A 80 -20.49 6.01 -2.19
CA PRO A 80 -21.72 5.27 -1.97
C PRO A 80 -21.77 4.60 -0.60
N GLU A 81 -22.97 4.33 -0.11
CA GLU A 81 -23.18 3.66 1.18
C GLU A 81 -22.56 2.25 1.19
N GLY A 82 -22.08 1.84 2.37
CA GLY A 82 -21.43 0.54 2.58
C GLY A 82 -19.96 0.51 2.16
N TYR A 83 -19.39 1.61 1.66
CA TYR A 83 -17.96 1.72 1.39
C TYR A 83 -17.23 2.54 2.45
N ARG A 84 -16.01 2.13 2.80
CA ARG A 84 -15.11 2.94 3.63
C ARG A 84 -14.57 4.10 2.78
N ARG A 85 -14.70 5.33 3.26
CA ARG A 85 -14.07 6.51 2.64
C ARG A 85 -12.55 6.44 2.76
N ASN A 86 -11.86 6.68 1.65
CA ASN A 86 -10.42 6.55 1.54
C ASN A 86 -9.90 7.54 0.48
N VAL A 87 -8.61 7.84 0.53
CA VAL A 87 -7.88 8.56 -0.51
C VAL A 87 -6.83 7.66 -1.13
N GLY A 88 -6.62 7.82 -2.43
CA GLY A 88 -5.46 7.26 -3.13
C GLY A 88 -4.55 8.36 -3.64
N ILE A 89 -3.24 8.11 -3.63
CA ILE A 89 -2.23 9.09 -4.02
C ILE A 89 -1.44 8.54 -5.20
N CYS A 90 -1.55 9.19 -6.36
CA CYS A 90 -0.62 9.00 -7.45
C CYS A 90 0.52 10.01 -7.27
N LEU A 91 1.62 9.60 -6.62
CA LEU A 91 2.81 10.45 -6.47
C LEU A 91 3.72 10.26 -7.69
N VAL A 92 4.16 11.35 -8.30
CA VAL A 92 5.09 11.32 -9.44
C VAL A 92 6.39 12.08 -9.19
N ASN A 93 7.47 11.62 -9.81
CA ASN A 93 8.75 12.33 -9.82
C ASN A 93 8.84 13.34 -10.99
N SER A 94 10.00 13.97 -11.16
CA SER A 94 10.24 14.93 -12.26
C SER A 94 10.18 14.31 -13.65
N SER A 95 10.30 12.99 -13.75
CA SER A 95 10.25 12.21 -14.99
C SER A 95 8.84 11.65 -15.28
N ASN A 96 7.82 12.07 -14.50
CA ASN A 96 6.46 11.55 -14.53
C ASN A 96 6.35 10.03 -14.29
N GLU A 97 7.35 9.44 -13.63
CA GLU A 97 7.25 8.07 -13.13
C GLU A 97 6.47 8.08 -11.82
N VAL A 98 5.64 7.06 -11.62
CA VAL A 98 4.72 6.92 -10.50
C VAL A 98 5.38 6.11 -9.39
N PHE A 99 5.32 6.64 -8.18
CA PHE A 99 5.75 5.95 -6.98
C PHE A 99 4.85 4.74 -6.72
N SER A 100 5.45 3.58 -6.49
CA SER A 100 4.75 2.38 -6.07
C SER A 100 5.58 1.61 -5.05
N ALA A 101 4.89 1.01 -4.08
CA ALA A 101 5.52 0.28 -3.00
C ALA A 101 4.93 -1.14 -2.87
N SER A 102 5.79 -2.10 -2.53
CA SER A 102 5.40 -3.49 -2.28
C SER A 102 4.95 -3.66 -0.84
N ARG A 103 3.91 -4.46 -0.62
CA ARG A 103 3.43 -4.75 0.73
C ARG A 103 4.39 -5.68 1.47
N LEU A 104 4.62 -5.44 2.76
CA LEU A 104 5.44 -6.32 3.60
C LEU A 104 4.91 -7.74 3.71
N ASP A 105 3.58 -7.90 3.74
CA ASP A 105 2.94 -9.22 3.89
C ASP A 105 2.85 -10.00 2.56
N ILE A 106 2.90 -9.29 1.43
CA ILE A 106 2.85 -9.87 0.08
C ILE A 106 3.79 -9.07 -0.82
N PRO A 107 5.10 -9.40 -0.86
CA PRO A 107 6.10 -8.61 -1.59
C PRO A 107 5.87 -8.48 -3.10
N SER A 108 5.08 -9.38 -3.69
CA SER A 108 4.69 -9.29 -5.11
C SER A 108 3.52 -8.35 -5.37
N ALA A 109 2.83 -7.88 -4.33
CA ALA A 109 1.68 -7.00 -4.42
C ALA A 109 2.14 -5.54 -4.29
N TRP A 110 2.22 -4.86 -5.44
CA TRP A 110 2.58 -3.45 -5.50
C TRP A 110 1.32 -2.57 -5.45
N GLN A 111 1.43 -1.42 -4.79
CA GLN A 111 0.36 -0.44 -4.73
C GLN A 111 0.90 0.99 -4.65
N MET A 112 0.06 1.94 -5.07
CA MET A 112 0.23 3.35 -4.76
C MET A 112 -0.23 3.61 -3.30
N PRO A 113 0.28 4.67 -2.63
CA PRO A 113 -0.11 5.02 -1.27
C PRO A 113 -1.62 5.30 -1.16
N GLN A 114 -2.24 4.90 -0.04
CA GLN A 114 -3.68 5.09 0.14
C GLN A 114 -4.18 4.96 1.59
N GLY A 115 -5.11 5.82 1.97
CA GLY A 115 -5.34 6.11 3.38
C GLY A 115 -6.76 6.47 3.78
N GLY A 116 -7.08 6.34 5.07
CA GLY A 116 -8.43 6.69 5.57
C GLY A 116 -8.75 8.17 5.40
N ILE A 117 -10.03 8.50 5.27
CA ILE A 117 -10.50 9.88 5.46
C ILE A 117 -11.26 9.93 6.77
N ASP A 118 -10.80 10.76 7.69
CA ASP A 118 -11.44 10.94 8.99
C ASP A 118 -12.77 11.70 8.88
N GLU A 119 -13.56 11.67 9.95
CA GLU A 119 -14.83 12.37 9.99
C GLU A 119 -14.62 13.89 9.89
N GLY A 120 -15.26 14.53 8.91
CA GLY A 120 -15.09 15.96 8.64
C GLY A 120 -13.76 16.34 7.99
N GLU A 121 -12.86 15.40 7.72
CA GLU A 121 -11.57 15.67 7.08
C GLU A 121 -11.75 15.95 5.59
N ASP A 122 -11.02 16.97 5.11
CA ASP A 122 -10.93 17.29 3.69
C ASP A 122 -10.12 16.19 2.95
N PRO A 123 -10.62 15.63 1.84
CA PRO A 123 -9.90 14.56 1.13
C PRO A 123 -8.51 14.97 0.64
N ARG A 124 -8.29 16.23 0.24
CA ARG A 124 -6.95 16.67 -0.19
C ARG A 124 -5.98 16.72 0.98
N ALA A 125 -6.45 17.17 2.14
CA ALA A 125 -5.67 17.13 3.38
C ALA A 125 -5.34 15.69 3.80
N ALA A 126 -6.33 14.79 3.75
CA ALA A 126 -6.14 13.36 4.02
C ALA A 126 -5.08 12.74 3.11
N ALA A 127 -5.09 13.06 1.81
CA ALA A 127 -4.12 12.53 0.86
C ALA A 127 -2.67 12.92 1.20
N VAL A 128 -2.44 14.17 1.62
CA VAL A 128 -1.10 14.63 2.03
C VAL A 128 -0.68 14.00 3.35
N ARG A 129 -1.60 13.90 4.32
CA ARG A 129 -1.35 13.25 5.62
C ARG A 129 -0.96 11.79 5.43
N GLU A 130 -1.80 11.03 4.73
CA GLU A 130 -1.61 9.59 4.51
C GLU A 130 -0.34 9.31 3.69
N LEU A 131 0.02 10.16 2.73
CA LEU A 131 1.30 10.05 2.04
C LEU A 131 2.49 10.18 3.02
N SER A 132 2.44 11.15 3.94
CA SER A 132 3.48 11.34 4.96
C SER A 132 3.53 10.17 5.94
N GLU A 133 2.38 9.70 6.42
CA GLU A 133 2.28 8.58 7.36
C GLU A 133 2.85 7.28 6.76
N GLU A 134 2.58 7.01 5.49
CA GLU A 134 3.01 5.76 4.84
C GLU A 134 4.44 5.80 4.27
N THR A 135 4.92 6.98 3.87
CA THR A 135 6.16 7.11 3.08
C THR A 135 7.16 8.13 3.60
N GLY A 136 6.81 8.91 4.64
CA GLY A 136 7.64 9.99 5.17
C GLY A 136 7.69 11.24 4.29
N VAL A 137 7.14 11.21 3.08
CA VAL A 137 7.19 12.29 2.09
C VAL A 137 6.27 13.45 2.49
N LYS A 138 6.82 14.67 2.50
CA LYS A 138 6.17 15.94 2.84
C LYS A 138 6.38 17.02 1.79
N SER A 139 7.49 16.97 1.06
CA SER A 139 7.83 17.94 0.01
C SER A 139 7.08 17.65 -1.29
N VAL A 140 5.78 17.96 -1.32
CA VAL A 140 4.90 17.68 -2.46
C VAL A 140 4.08 18.87 -2.91
N GLU A 141 3.72 18.87 -4.19
CA GLU A 141 2.72 19.75 -4.79
C GLU A 141 1.55 18.90 -5.28
N VAL A 142 0.31 19.25 -4.92
CA VAL A 142 -0.89 18.58 -5.45
C VAL A 142 -1.27 19.24 -6.77
N ILE A 143 -1.26 18.45 -7.84
CA ILE A 143 -1.40 18.91 -9.23
C ILE A 143 -2.84 18.79 -9.71
N ALA A 144 -3.50 17.67 -9.41
CA ALA A 144 -4.84 17.36 -9.89
C ALA A 144 -5.56 16.40 -8.95
N GLU A 145 -6.87 16.27 -9.14
CA GLU A 145 -7.70 15.26 -8.50
C GLU A 145 -8.57 14.56 -9.53
N VAL A 146 -8.91 13.30 -9.28
CA VAL A 146 -9.96 12.61 -10.06
C VAL A 146 -11.30 13.23 -9.66
N PRO A 147 -12.13 13.71 -10.61
CA PRO A 147 -13.33 14.47 -10.30
C PRO A 147 -14.38 13.64 -9.53
N TYR A 148 -14.37 12.32 -9.73
CA TYR A 148 -15.30 11.38 -9.12
C TYR A 148 -14.60 10.41 -8.15
N TRP A 149 -15.40 9.79 -7.29
CA TRP A 149 -15.03 8.67 -6.45
C TRP A 149 -14.97 7.39 -7.27
N LEU A 150 -13.95 6.58 -7.00
CA LEU A 150 -13.78 5.24 -7.55
C LEU A 150 -13.99 4.21 -6.45
N THR A 151 -14.74 3.17 -6.74
CA THR A 151 -15.04 2.11 -5.77
C THR A 151 -14.48 0.78 -6.21
N TYR A 152 -14.04 -0.02 -5.25
CA TYR A 152 -13.78 -1.44 -5.46
C TYR A 152 -14.28 -2.26 -4.28
N ASP A 153 -14.77 -3.45 -4.58
CA ASP A 153 -15.24 -4.39 -3.56
C ASP A 153 -14.07 -5.22 -3.00
N PHE A 154 -14.12 -5.50 -1.70
CA PHE A 154 -13.21 -6.46 -1.11
C PHE A 154 -13.59 -7.88 -1.55
N PRO A 155 -12.62 -8.71 -1.97
CA PRO A 155 -12.87 -10.14 -2.13
C PRO A 155 -13.45 -10.73 -0.83
N PRO A 156 -14.40 -11.69 -0.87
CA PRO A 156 -15.06 -12.22 0.33
C PRO A 156 -14.14 -12.58 1.50
N PRO A 157 -13.01 -13.31 1.30
CA PRO A 157 -12.11 -13.64 2.42
C PRO A 157 -11.38 -12.41 3.00
N VAL A 158 -11.10 -11.40 2.16
CA VAL A 158 -10.48 -10.15 2.59
C VAL A 158 -11.50 -9.31 3.37
N ARG A 159 -12.73 -9.21 2.85
CA ARG A 159 -13.85 -8.51 3.48
C ARG A 159 -14.09 -9.02 4.90
N GLU A 160 -14.21 -10.33 5.07
CA GLU A 160 -14.48 -10.93 6.39
C GLU A 160 -13.39 -10.58 7.42
N LYS A 161 -12.11 -10.66 7.01
CA LYS A 161 -10.97 -10.34 7.88
C LYS A 161 -10.95 -8.85 8.26
N LEU A 162 -11.20 -7.97 7.30
CA LEU A 162 -11.19 -6.52 7.53
C LEU A 162 -12.37 -6.06 8.40
N ASN A 163 -13.58 -6.55 8.11
CA ASN A 163 -14.78 -6.23 8.88
C ASN A 163 -14.67 -6.69 10.34
N LYS A 164 -14.08 -7.86 10.60
CA LYS A 164 -13.76 -8.32 11.97
C LYS A 164 -12.77 -7.41 12.69
N ARG A 165 -11.76 -6.89 11.97
CA ARG A 165 -10.73 -6.01 12.55
C ARG A 165 -11.28 -4.62 12.86
N TRP A 166 -12.09 -4.07 11.96
CA TRP A 166 -12.62 -2.71 12.09
C TRP A 166 -13.94 -2.66 12.87
N GLY A 167 -14.60 -3.79 13.10
CA GLY A 167 -15.92 -3.82 13.75
C GLY A 167 -17.01 -3.22 12.85
N THR A 168 -16.88 -3.36 11.53
CA THR A 168 -17.78 -2.76 10.53
C THR A 168 -18.33 -3.81 9.57
N ASP A 169 -19.22 -3.41 8.64
CA ASP A 169 -19.65 -4.26 7.51
C ASP A 169 -19.42 -3.57 6.16
N TYR A 170 -18.23 -3.03 5.96
CA TYR A 170 -17.90 -2.43 4.67
C TYR A 170 -17.80 -3.51 3.58
N LYS A 171 -18.37 -3.23 2.40
CA LYS A 171 -18.21 -4.08 1.21
C LYS A 171 -16.92 -3.80 0.45
N GLY A 172 -16.34 -2.61 0.61
CA GLY A 172 -15.17 -2.18 -0.14
C GLY A 172 -14.64 -0.82 0.30
N GLN A 173 -13.83 -0.20 -0.57
CA GLN A 173 -13.42 1.20 -0.41
C GLN A 173 -14.03 2.09 -1.50
N ALA A 174 -14.34 3.33 -1.12
CA ALA A 174 -14.63 4.44 -2.02
C ALA A 174 -13.45 5.41 -1.91
N GLN A 175 -12.75 5.62 -3.01
CA GLN A 175 -11.49 6.36 -3.08
C GLN A 175 -11.64 7.64 -3.89
N LYS A 176 -11.23 8.76 -3.30
CA LYS A 176 -10.92 9.99 -4.02
C LYS A 176 -9.43 10.01 -4.31
N TRP A 177 -9.03 10.25 -5.55
CA TRP A 177 -7.64 10.12 -5.98
C TRP A 177 -7.02 11.48 -6.29
N PHE A 178 -5.76 11.66 -5.87
CA PHE A 178 -5.00 12.88 -6.08
C PHE A 178 -3.68 12.58 -6.80
N LEU A 179 -3.32 13.45 -7.75
CA LEU A 179 -2.00 13.47 -8.38
C LEU A 179 -1.12 14.46 -7.63
N LEU A 180 -0.03 13.95 -7.06
CA LEU A 180 0.97 14.73 -6.35
C LEU A 180 2.30 14.64 -7.09
N LYS A 181 3.07 15.72 -7.06
CA LYS A 181 4.43 15.76 -7.59
C LYS A 181 5.41 15.90 -6.43
N LEU A 182 6.41 15.03 -6.40
CA LEU A 182 7.55 15.18 -5.51
C LEU A 182 8.38 16.39 -5.95
N ILE A 183 8.49 17.38 -5.07
CA ILE A 183 9.37 18.55 -5.24
C ILE A 183 10.63 18.47 -4.36
N GLY A 184 10.65 17.50 -3.45
CA GLY A 184 11.81 17.14 -2.64
C GLY A 184 12.78 16.21 -3.37
N LYS A 185 13.50 15.40 -2.59
CA LYS A 185 14.41 14.38 -3.11
C LYS A 185 13.96 13.00 -2.69
N ASP A 186 14.39 11.99 -3.43
CA ASP A 186 14.08 10.58 -3.15
C ASP A 186 14.53 10.13 -1.75
N GLU A 187 15.55 10.77 -1.16
CA GLU A 187 15.99 10.46 0.22
C GLU A 187 14.95 10.79 1.29
N GLU A 188 13.90 11.54 0.96
CA GLU A 188 12.77 11.79 1.84
C GLU A 188 11.85 10.57 1.97
N ILE A 189 11.91 9.65 0.99
CA ILE A 189 11.10 8.44 0.99
C ILE A 189 11.63 7.47 2.04
N ASN A 190 10.85 7.31 3.09
CA ASN A 190 11.06 6.38 4.18
C ASN A 190 9.83 5.50 4.35
N LEU A 191 9.93 4.22 3.99
CA LEU A 191 8.82 3.26 4.12
C LEU A 191 8.51 2.87 5.58
N LEU A 192 9.30 3.35 6.54
CA LEU A 192 8.91 3.34 7.96
C LEU A 192 7.88 4.44 8.29
N GLY A 193 7.53 5.29 7.31
CA GLY A 193 6.62 6.40 7.48
C GLY A 193 7.22 7.57 8.26
N ASP A 194 6.35 8.33 8.90
CA ASP A 194 6.71 9.36 9.88
C ASP A 194 6.78 8.83 11.33
N GLY A 195 6.58 7.53 11.52
CA GLY A 195 6.66 6.83 12.80
C GLY A 195 5.37 6.79 13.61
N THR A 196 4.26 7.29 13.07
CA THR A 196 2.93 7.24 13.72
C THR A 196 2.29 5.86 13.62
N GLU A 197 2.49 5.16 12.50
CA GLU A 197 1.84 3.89 12.20
C GLU A 197 2.83 2.74 11.96
N LYS A 198 2.30 1.51 11.93
CA LYS A 198 3.11 0.34 11.58
C LYS A 198 3.46 0.36 10.09
N PRO A 199 4.73 0.09 9.72
CA PRO A 199 5.12 0.04 8.31
C PRO A 199 4.22 -0.92 7.51
N GLU A 200 3.69 -0.44 6.38
CA GLU A 200 2.91 -1.25 5.42
C GLU A 200 3.80 -1.78 4.27
N PHE A 201 4.86 -1.05 3.93
CA PHE A 201 5.65 -1.27 2.73
C PHE A 201 7.06 -1.81 2.98
N GLY A 202 7.57 -2.60 2.04
CA GLY A 202 8.89 -3.22 2.10
C GLY A 202 9.89 -2.61 1.12
N GLU A 203 9.54 -2.56 -0.15
CA GLU A 203 10.35 -1.97 -1.22
C GLU A 203 9.54 -0.92 -1.97
N TRP A 204 10.21 0.04 -2.61
CA TRP A 204 9.57 1.03 -3.46
C TRP A 204 10.33 1.20 -4.78
N LEU A 205 9.61 1.61 -5.82
CA LEU A 205 10.15 1.90 -7.13
C LEU A 205 9.39 3.06 -7.78
N TRP A 206 10.10 3.86 -8.56
CA TRP A 206 9.51 4.66 -9.62
C TRP A 206 9.15 3.74 -10.79
N MET A 207 7.91 3.81 -11.25
CA MET A 207 7.37 2.94 -12.30
C MET A 207 6.66 3.76 -13.37
N THR A 208 6.69 3.28 -14.62
CA THR A 208 5.79 3.84 -15.64
C THR A 208 4.33 3.55 -15.29
N PRO A 209 3.36 4.37 -15.74
CA PRO A 209 1.94 4.09 -15.55
C PRO A 209 1.52 2.66 -15.94
N GLN A 210 2.10 2.12 -17.01
CA GLN A 210 1.84 0.76 -17.47
C GLN A 210 2.36 -0.28 -16.47
N GLN A 211 3.58 -0.10 -15.96
CA GLN A 211 4.16 -1.01 -14.96
C GLN A 211 3.37 -1.01 -13.65
N VAL A 212 2.80 0.14 -13.25
CA VAL A 212 1.93 0.25 -12.07
C VAL A 212 0.72 -0.67 -12.20
N VAL A 213 0.03 -0.65 -13.35
CA VAL A 213 -1.14 -1.52 -13.59
C VAL A 213 -0.73 -2.98 -13.66
N GLU A 214 0.37 -3.29 -14.36
CA GLU A 214 0.85 -4.67 -14.52
C GLU A 214 1.17 -5.36 -13.18
N ARG A 215 1.77 -4.61 -12.25
CA ARG A 215 2.22 -5.12 -10.93
C ARG A 215 1.20 -4.97 -9.82
N ALA A 216 0.11 -4.23 -10.05
CA ALA A 216 -0.95 -4.08 -9.08
C ALA A 216 -1.68 -5.40 -8.80
N VAL A 217 -2.25 -5.50 -7.60
CA VAL A 217 -3.12 -6.61 -7.24
C VAL A 217 -4.36 -6.61 -8.14
N GLU A 218 -4.77 -7.79 -8.63
CA GLU A 218 -5.76 -7.95 -9.69
C GLU A 218 -7.05 -7.14 -9.50
N PHE A 219 -7.63 -7.14 -8.29
CA PHE A 219 -8.88 -6.42 -8.03
C PHE A 219 -8.73 -4.88 -7.95
N LYS A 220 -7.50 -4.36 -7.87
CA LYS A 220 -7.20 -2.91 -7.89
C LYS A 220 -6.87 -2.40 -9.30
N LYS A 221 -6.49 -3.27 -10.24
CA LYS A 221 -6.10 -2.87 -11.61
C LYS A 221 -7.11 -1.95 -12.30
N PRO A 222 -8.43 -2.24 -12.28
CA PRO A 222 -9.41 -1.34 -12.93
C PRO A 222 -9.43 0.07 -12.33
N VAL A 223 -9.23 0.18 -11.02
CA VAL A 223 -9.15 1.49 -10.35
C VAL A 223 -7.91 2.24 -10.83
N TYR A 224 -6.75 1.57 -10.89
CA TYR A 224 -5.51 2.21 -11.33
C TYR A 224 -5.56 2.62 -12.80
N GLU A 225 -6.18 1.82 -13.66
CA GLU A 225 -6.41 2.18 -15.07
C GLU A 225 -7.23 3.47 -15.19
N GLU A 226 -8.33 3.59 -14.44
CA GLU A 226 -9.15 4.81 -14.45
C GLU A 226 -8.43 6.02 -13.85
N VAL A 227 -7.66 5.84 -12.77
CA VAL A 227 -6.84 6.90 -12.17
C VAL A 227 -5.79 7.41 -13.14
N LEU A 228 -5.02 6.51 -13.75
CA LEU A 228 -3.94 6.88 -14.68
C LEU A 228 -4.49 7.48 -15.97
N LYS A 229 -5.66 7.02 -16.42
CA LYS A 229 -6.39 7.64 -17.54
C LYS A 229 -6.84 9.06 -17.21
N ALA A 230 -7.39 9.29 -16.02
CA ALA A 230 -7.79 10.63 -15.57
C ALA A 230 -6.59 11.59 -15.45
N PHE A 231 -5.43 11.08 -15.02
CA PHE A 231 -4.20 11.86 -14.90
C PHE A 231 -3.35 11.91 -16.17
N ALA A 232 -3.70 11.19 -17.22
CA ALA A 232 -2.94 11.14 -18.47
C ALA A 232 -2.57 12.52 -19.06
N PRO A 233 -3.41 13.58 -18.99
CA PRO A 233 -3.04 14.91 -19.45
C PRO A 233 -1.87 15.55 -18.68
N HIS A 234 -1.62 15.11 -17.44
CA HIS A 234 -0.55 15.63 -16.59
C HIS A 234 0.72 14.76 -16.62
N LEU A 235 0.62 13.52 -17.12
CA LEU A 235 1.71 12.54 -17.15
C LEU A 235 2.47 12.53 -18.48
N GLN A 236 1.92 13.15 -19.52
CA GLN A 236 2.60 13.31 -20.80
C GLN A 236 3.70 14.37 -20.67
N SER A 237 4.91 14.07 -21.14
CA SER A 237 5.95 15.09 -21.27
C SER A 237 5.61 16.04 -22.40
N ASP A 238 5.71 17.35 -22.16
CA ASP A 238 5.74 18.39 -23.21
C ASP A 238 6.92 18.13 -24.15
N SER A 239 6.70 17.26 -25.12
CA SER A 239 7.70 16.86 -26.10
C SER A 239 7.03 16.86 -27.47
N ALA A 240 6.77 18.08 -27.97
CA ALA A 240 7.15 18.53 -29.32
C ALA A 240 6.36 19.78 -29.73
N GLU A 241 6.85 20.98 -29.41
CA GLU A 241 6.79 22.06 -30.41
C GLU A 241 8.16 22.14 -31.10
N PRO A 242 8.25 21.86 -32.40
CA PRO A 242 9.42 22.25 -33.16
C PRO A 242 9.44 23.78 -33.20
N LYS A 243 10.43 24.40 -32.57
CA LYS A 243 10.76 25.81 -32.83
C LYS A 243 11.15 25.91 -34.31
N LEU A 244 10.25 26.49 -35.10
CA LEU A 244 10.49 26.92 -36.48
C LEU A 244 11.55 28.04 -36.52
#